data_AF-A0A7C6AY32-F1
#
_entry.id   AF-A0A7C6AY32-F1
#
_cell.length_a   1.000
_cell.length_b   1.000
_cell.length_c   1.000
_cell.angle_alpha   90.00
_cell.angle_beta   90.00
_cell.angle_gamma   90.00
#
_symmetry.space_group_name_H-M   'P 1'
#
loop_
_entity.id
_entity.type
_entity.pdbx_description
1 polymer ?
#
loop_
_entity_poly.entity_id
_entity_poly.type
_entity_poly.pdbx_seq_one_letter_code
_entity_poly.pdbx_strand_id
1 'polypeptide(L)'
;MQANNKSSLKQRVITALILAPLVIAGVLFLPTVLFALMLAIVVGLGAWEWSRLAGLTSLQAQRAYAGLVVLSLGLVWFLLKQQQVLLVLLLLALAWWLVAATWV
;
A
#
# COMPACT_ATOMS: atom_id res chain seq x y z
N MET A 1 31.17 -6.67 -25.44
CA MET A 1 29.76 -6.23 -25.30
C MET A 1 29.68 -5.28 -24.10
N GLN A 2 29.65 -3.98 -24.38
CA GLN A 2 29.66 -2.94 -23.35
C GLN A 2 28.26 -2.85 -22.71
N ALA A 3 28.15 -3.27 -21.45
CA ALA A 3 26.94 -3.06 -20.65
C ALA A 3 26.81 -1.56 -20.34
N ASN A 4 25.94 -0.89 -21.10
CA ASN A 4 25.56 0.49 -20.95
C ASN A 4 24.97 0.72 -19.54
N ASN A 5 25.79 1.19 -18.60
CA ASN A 5 25.41 1.46 -17.22
C ASN A 5 24.69 2.81 -17.12
N LYS A 6 23.50 2.93 -17.75
CA LYS A 6 22.61 4.10 -17.58
C LYS A 6 21.88 4.00 -16.23
N SER A 7 22.62 4.30 -15.16
CA SER A 7 22.21 4.76 -13.81
C SER A 7 20.81 4.32 -13.32
N SER A 8 20.78 3.30 -12.46
CA SER A 8 19.59 2.85 -11.70
C SER A 8 18.88 3.95 -10.91
N LEU A 9 19.58 5.03 -10.54
CA LEU A 9 18.99 6.20 -9.89
C LEU A 9 18.13 7.02 -10.85
N LYS A 10 18.55 7.18 -12.11
CA LYS A 10 17.75 7.90 -13.12
C LYS A 10 16.41 7.22 -13.33
N GLN A 11 16.38 5.90 -13.42
CA GLN A 11 15.14 5.13 -13.57
C GLN A 11 14.22 5.29 -12.37
N ARG A 12 14.74 5.15 -11.14
CA ARG A 12 13.94 5.35 -9.91
C ARG A 12 13.35 6.75 -9.82
N VAL A 13 14.15 7.78 -10.12
CA VAL A 13 13.70 9.17 -10.11
C VAL A 13 12.61 9.40 -11.17
N ILE A 14 12.81 8.90 -12.39
CA ILE A 14 11.80 9.01 -13.46
C ILE A 14 10.50 8.31 -13.06
N THR A 15 10.58 7.09 -12.51
CA THR A 15 9.40 6.35 -12.04
C THR A 15 8.68 7.12 -10.93
N ALA A 16 9.39 7.65 -9.94
CA ALA A 16 8.78 8.45 -8.87
C ALA A 16 8.12 9.73 -9.41
N LEU A 17 8.78 10.44 -10.34
CA LEU A 17 8.25 11.64 -10.98
C LEU A 17 7.03 11.40 -11.85
N ILE A 18 6.85 10.20 -12.40
CA ILE A 18 5.64 9.81 -13.15
C ILE A 18 4.53 9.36 -12.19
N LEU A 19 4.87 8.53 -11.20
CA LEU A 19 3.88 7.98 -10.27
C LEU A 19 3.31 9.04 -9.33
N ALA A 20 4.12 9.97 -8.83
CA ALA A 20 3.65 11.03 -7.93
C ALA A 20 2.49 11.86 -8.51
N PRO A 21 2.61 12.52 -9.68
CA PRO A 21 1.51 13.27 -10.27
C PRO A 21 0.33 12.36 -10.66
N LEU A 22 0.58 11.11 -11.08
CA LEU A 22 -0.49 10.17 -11.38
C LEU A 22 -1.33 9.84 -10.14
N VAL A 23 -0.69 9.60 -9.00
CA VAL A 23 -1.37 9.34 -7.72
C VAL A 23 -2.10 10.60 -7.25
N ILE A 24 -1.47 11.78 -7.33
CA ILE A 24 -2.12 13.06 -6.98
C ILE A 24 -3.37 13.28 -7.85
N ALA A 25 -3.28 13.01 -9.15
CA ALA A 25 -4.43 13.09 -10.04
C ALA A 25 -5.52 12.08 -9.65
N GLY A 26 -5.15 10.85 -9.27
CA GLY A 26 -6.09 9.88 -8.72
C GLY A 26 -6.77 10.37 -7.43
N VAL A 27 -6.04 11.01 -6.52
CA VAL A 27 -6.62 11.55 -5.27
C VAL A 27 -7.59 12.70 -5.54
N LEU A 28 -7.26 13.59 -6.46
CA LEU A 28 -8.01 14.83 -6.69
C LEU A 28 -9.19 14.66 -7.66
N PHE A 29 -9.06 13.81 -8.69
CA PHE A 29 -10.04 13.73 -9.78
C PHE A 29 -10.88 12.44 -9.77
N LEU A 30 -10.40 11.35 -9.17
CA LEU A 30 -11.15 10.10 -9.17
C LEU A 30 -12.24 10.11 -8.07
N PRO A 31 -13.46 9.63 -8.38
CA PRO A 31 -14.45 9.35 -7.34
C PRO A 31 -13.87 8.44 -6.26
N THR A 32 -14.22 8.71 -4.99
CA THR A 32 -13.63 8.03 -3.82
C THR A 32 -13.68 6.50 -3.91
N VAL A 33 -14.76 5.95 -4.45
CA VAL A 33 -14.92 4.49 -4.66
C VAL A 33 -13.89 3.95 -5.66
N LEU A 34 -13.72 4.63 -6.80
CA LEU A 34 -12.76 4.20 -7.82
C LEU A 34 -11.33 4.32 -7.32
N PHE A 35 -11.01 5.39 -6.59
CA PHE A 35 -9.69 5.56 -5.97
C PHE A 35 -9.40 4.48 -4.93
N ALA A 36 -10.39 4.17 -4.07
CA ALA A 36 -10.26 3.12 -3.06
C ALA A 36 -10.05 1.74 -3.69
N LEU A 37 -10.77 1.40 -4.76
CA LEU A 37 -10.58 0.15 -5.50
C LEU A 37 -9.19 0.07 -6.13
N MET A 38 -8.73 1.16 -6.75
CA MET A 38 -7.37 1.24 -7.31
C MET A 38 -6.31 1.00 -6.23
N LEU A 39 -6.43 1.67 -5.07
CA LEU A 39 -5.50 1.46 -3.96
C LEU A 39 -5.59 0.04 -3.38
N ALA A 40 -6.78 -0.54 -3.27
CA ALA A 40 -6.94 -1.92 -2.78
C ALA A 40 -6.21 -2.93 -3.67
N ILE A 41 -6.20 -2.72 -5.00
CA ILE A 41 -5.42 -3.54 -5.93
C ILE A 41 -3.92 -3.37 -5.70
N VAL A 42 -3.44 -2.13 -5.64
CA VAL A 42 -2.00 -1.84 -5.44
C VAL A 42 -1.51 -2.41 -4.11
N VAL A 43 -2.25 -2.20 -3.01
CA VAL A 43 -1.92 -2.71 -1.69
C VAL A 43 -2.04 -4.24 -1.63
N GLY A 44 -3.02 -4.84 -2.31
CA GLY A 44 -3.17 -6.29 -2.41
C GLY A 44 -1.98 -6.95 -3.12
N LEU A 45 -1.49 -6.36 -4.21
CA LEU A 45 -0.27 -6.78 -4.89
C LEU A 45 0.96 -6.61 -3.98
N GLY A 46 1.07 -5.47 -3.29
CA GLY A 46 2.12 -5.23 -2.31
C GLY A 46 2.11 -6.27 -1.17
N ALA A 47 0.94 -6.64 -0.67
CA ALA A 47 0.78 -7.67 0.36
C ALA A 47 1.21 -9.05 -0.16
N TRP A 48 0.89 -9.39 -1.41
CA TRP A 48 1.35 -10.60 -2.05
C TRP A 48 2.89 -10.64 -2.13
N GLU A 49 3.53 -9.57 -2.58
CA GLU A 49 4.99 -9.49 -2.66
C GLU A 49 5.64 -9.52 -1.27
N TRP A 50 5.07 -8.80 -0.30
CA TRP A 50 5.55 -8.82 1.08
C TRP A 50 5.40 -10.18 1.75
N SER A 51 4.36 -10.95 1.41
CA SER A 51 4.23 -12.31 1.95
C SER A 51 5.43 -13.19 1.55
N ARG A 52 5.92 -13.05 0.31
CA ARG A 52 7.12 -13.76 -0.17
C ARG A 52 8.37 -13.29 0.58
N LEU A 53 8.50 -11.98 0.78
CA LEU A 53 9.64 -11.39 1.50
C LEU A 53 9.64 -11.77 2.99
N ALA A 54 8.47 -11.97 3.58
CA ALA A 54 8.29 -12.45 4.95
C ALA A 54 8.55 -13.96 5.10
N GLY A 55 8.95 -14.67 4.03
CA GLY A 55 9.29 -16.09 4.07
C GLY A 55 8.09 -17.03 3.94
N LEU A 56 6.90 -16.55 3.56
CA LEU A 56 5.76 -17.43 3.25
C LEU A 56 6.03 -18.16 1.93
N THR A 57 6.45 -19.41 2.01
CA THR A 57 6.86 -20.22 0.84
C THR A 57 5.70 -20.84 0.08
N SER A 58 4.57 -21.12 0.75
CA SER A 58 3.42 -21.75 0.10
C SER A 58 2.55 -20.73 -0.63
N LEU A 59 2.19 -21.03 -1.87
CA LEU A 59 1.32 -20.17 -2.69
C LEU A 59 -0.04 -19.92 -2.01
N GLN A 60 -0.54 -20.92 -1.28
CA GLN A 60 -1.78 -20.83 -0.52
C GLN A 60 -1.67 -19.82 0.62
N ALA A 61 -0.57 -19.84 1.39
CA ALA A 61 -0.37 -18.90 2.49
C ALA A 61 -0.16 -17.47 1.98
N GLN A 62 0.56 -17.29 0.87
CA GLN A 62 0.66 -15.99 0.19
C GLN A 62 -0.73 -15.45 -0.20
N ARG A 63 -1.62 -16.33 -0.70
CA ARG A 63 -2.96 -15.92 -1.21
C ARG A 63 -3.87 -15.59 -0.05
N ALA A 64 -3.80 -16.40 1.00
CA ALA A 64 -4.51 -16.16 2.25
C ALA A 64 -4.08 -14.82 2.85
N TYR A 65 -2.78 -14.53 2.93
CA TYR A 65 -2.29 -13.26 3.46
C TYR A 65 -2.76 -12.06 2.62
N ALA A 66 -2.54 -12.07 1.30
CA ALA A 66 -2.99 -10.99 0.44
C ALA A 66 -4.52 -10.83 0.46
N GLY A 67 -5.26 -11.94 0.48
CA GLY A 67 -6.71 -11.96 0.61
C GLY A 67 -7.18 -11.37 1.94
N LEU A 68 -6.54 -11.73 3.05
CA LEU A 68 -6.83 -11.15 4.37
C LEU A 68 -6.62 -9.65 4.37
N VAL A 69 -5.51 -9.15 3.80
CA VAL A 69 -5.24 -7.71 3.69
C VAL A 69 -6.36 -7.02 2.89
N VAL A 70 -6.72 -7.53 1.71
CA VAL A 70 -7.80 -6.95 0.88
C VAL A 70 -9.15 -7.00 1.60
N LEU A 71 -9.47 -8.09 2.30
CA LEU A 71 -10.69 -8.21 3.11
C LEU A 71 -10.72 -7.18 4.24
N SER A 72 -9.60 -6.98 4.95
CA SER A 72 -9.52 -5.96 6.00
C SER A 72 -9.67 -4.54 5.45
N LEU A 73 -9.13 -4.22 4.26
CA LEU A 73 -9.39 -2.95 3.59
C LEU A 73 -10.87 -2.76 3.29
N GLY A 74 -11.54 -3.79 2.78
CA GLY A 74 -12.98 -3.79 2.54
C GLY A 74 -13.78 -3.59 3.82
N LEU A 75 -13.44 -4.29 4.90
CA LEU A 75 -14.11 -4.15 6.19
C LEU A 75 -13.95 -2.73 6.76
N VAL A 76 -12.74 -2.19 6.76
CA VAL A 76 -12.45 -0.83 7.22
C VAL A 76 -13.21 0.20 6.39
N TRP A 77 -13.33 0.01 5.08
CA TRP A 77 -14.15 0.88 4.22
C TRP A 77 -15.60 1.01 4.69
N PHE A 78 -16.22 -0.10 5.12
CA PHE A 78 -17.59 -0.06 5.66
C PHE A 78 -17.64 0.58 7.06
N LEU A 79 -16.68 0.26 7.93
CA LEU A 79 -16.65 0.74 9.31
C LEU A 79 -16.29 2.22 9.43
N LEU A 80 -15.53 2.78 8.49
CA LEU A 80 -15.12 4.18 8.46
C LEU A 80 -16.29 5.17 8.31
N LYS A 81 -17.49 4.70 7.95
CA LYS A 81 -18.70 5.52 8.00
C LYS A 81 -19.01 6.02 9.42
N GLN A 82 -18.52 5.32 10.45
CA GLN A 82 -18.67 5.73 11.84
C GLN A 82 -17.46 6.56 12.28
N GLN A 83 -17.69 7.84 12.59
CA GLN A 83 -16.64 8.80 12.94
C GLN A 83 -15.75 8.35 14.12
N GLN A 84 -16.33 7.63 15.09
CA GLN A 84 -15.58 7.07 16.22
C GLN A 84 -14.52 6.05 15.78
N VAL A 85 -14.85 5.20 14.81
CA VAL A 85 -13.91 4.18 14.30
C VAL A 85 -12.75 4.85 13.58
N LEU A 86 -13.01 5.90 12.81
CA LEU A 86 -11.96 6.70 12.16
C LEU A 86 -10.99 7.28 13.19
N LEU A 87 -11.49 7.90 14.26
CA LEU A 87 -10.63 8.49 15.30
C LEU A 87 -9.79 7.42 16.01
N VAL A 88 -10.38 6.29 16.36
CA VAL A 88 -9.65 5.18 17.00
C VAL A 88 -8.55 4.64 16.07
N LEU A 89 -8.85 4.43 14.79
CA LEU A 89 -7.87 3.98 13.81
C LEU A 89 -6.71 4.97 13.64
N LEU A 90 -7.00 6.28 13.58
CA LEU A 90 -5.97 7.31 13.48
C LEU A 90 -5.07 7.36 14.73
N LEU A 91 -5.65 7.21 15.93
CA LEU A 91 -4.88 7.15 17.18
C LEU A 91 -4.01 5.90 17.26
N LEU A 92 -4.53 4.74 16.83
CA LEU A 92 -3.75 3.50 16.74
C LEU A 92 -2.60 3.62 15.74
N ALA A 93 -2.85 4.22 14.57
CA ALA A 93 -1.83 4.48 13.57
C ALA A 93 -0.74 5.42 14.12
N LEU A 94 -1.13 6.49 14.81
CA LEU A 94 -0.19 7.41 15.47
C LEU A 94 0.66 6.69 16.52
N ALA A 95 0.02 5.92 17.41
CA ALA A 95 0.70 5.15 18.45
C ALA A 95 1.71 4.15 17.85
N TRP A 96 1.32 3.45 16.78
CA TRP A 96 2.21 2.55 16.06
C TRP A 96 3.42 3.27 15.46
N TRP A 97 3.22 4.42 14.83
CA TRP A 97 4.32 5.20 14.26
C TRP A 97 5.29 5.72 15.34
N LEU A 98 4.80 6.10 16.52
CA LEU A 98 5.66 6.48 17.64
C LEU A 98 6.52 5.30 18.13
N VAL A 99 5.96 4.09 18.17
CA VAL A 99 6.72 2.87 18.50
C VAL A 99 7.73 2.53 17.39
N ALA A 100 7.34 2.65 16.12
CA ALA A 100 8.25 2.40 15.01
C ALA A 100 9.44 3.38 15.01
N ALA A 101 9.22 4.63 15.40
CA ALA A 101 10.28 5.65 15.51
C ALA A 101 11.34 5.35 16.59
N THR A 102 11.08 4.45 17.54
CA THR A 102 12.13 4.03 18.50
C THR A 102 13.06 2.96 17.93
N TRP A 103 12.66 2.30 16.84
CA TRP A 103 13.39 1.21 16.20
C TRP A 103 14.04 1.59 14.87
N VAL A 104 13.63 2.72 14.29
CA VAL A 104 14.29 3.36 13.14
C VAL A 104 15.51 4.13 13.62
#